data_AF-A0A3D6B5U3-F1
#
_entry.id   AF-A0A3D6B5U3-F1
#
_cell.length_a   1.000
_cell.length_b   1.000
_cell.length_c   1.000
_cell.angle_alpha   90.00
_cell.angle_beta   90.00
_cell.angle_gamma   90.00
#
_symmetry.space_group_name_H-M   'P 1'
#
loop_
_entity.id
_entity.type
_entity.pdbx_description
1 polymer ?
#
loop_
_entity_poly.entity_id
_entity_poly.type
_entity_poly.pdbx_seq_one_letter_code
_entity_poly.pdbx_strand_id
1 'polypeptide(L)'
;MNRKKFITSLSAASVGAAVFPFQILGQPSRSESRDLEGLLKDEPPIIKPPRLKAGDKLAIVAPGSYISEEELQDSIKNLNQLGFETTYSKKVLLQSGYFAGTDKDRADDLMEKFSDKSVKGIVCARGGYGCARILPLLDYEVIRSNPKVLIGYSDITALLYGIYKKSGLITFHGPVGTSTFNDYSVNNFNKVLINPERTSLFPNSTSGEDENIYGVTTITKGKGKGRLVGGNLSIMVSLIGTEFDVDYSNKIIFIEEIGEEPYRVDRMLTQMIQAGKFENAAGVMMGIFRKCEVKKESDLTAKSFTLMEVLKDRLGSLKIPVVYGMSFGHVKDKFTIPFGLLAELDAGKQTFTLLEKAVN
;
A
#
# COMPACT_ATOMS: atom_id res chain seq x y z
N MET A 1 -35.36 -36.95 -19.36
CA MET A 1 -35.98 -36.28 -20.51
C MET A 1 -34.90 -35.71 -21.41
N ASN A 2 -34.75 -36.27 -22.60
CA ASN A 2 -33.74 -35.95 -23.62
C ASN A 2 -34.00 -34.56 -24.24
N ARG A 3 -33.04 -33.63 -24.18
CA ARG A 3 -33.06 -32.41 -25.00
C ARG A 3 -32.18 -32.61 -26.23
N LYS A 4 -32.82 -33.04 -27.32
CA LYS A 4 -32.29 -32.93 -28.69
C LYS A 4 -33.22 -32.02 -29.50
N LYS A 5 -32.60 -31.19 -30.33
CA LYS A 5 -33.12 -30.42 -31.46
C LYS A 5 -33.77 -29.06 -31.14
N PHE A 6 -33.01 -28.01 -31.40
CA PHE A 6 -33.52 -26.88 -32.18
C PHE A 6 -32.47 -26.51 -33.22
N ILE A 7 -32.82 -26.66 -34.49
CA ILE A 7 -31.99 -26.38 -35.66
C ILE A 7 -32.52 -25.11 -36.33
N THR A 8 -31.62 -24.13 -36.42
CA THR A 8 -31.41 -23.10 -37.45
C THR A 8 -32.61 -22.37 -38.08
N SER A 9 -32.57 -21.05 -37.94
CA SER A 9 -32.64 -20.16 -39.11
C SER A 9 -31.83 -18.90 -38.80
N LEU A 10 -30.73 -18.67 -39.53
CA LEU A 10 -30.21 -17.32 -39.72
C LEU A 10 -29.43 -17.26 -41.03
N SER A 11 -30.04 -16.50 -41.92
CA SER A 11 -29.60 -15.85 -43.14
C SER A 11 -28.08 -15.68 -43.31
N ALA A 12 -27.64 -16.03 -44.51
CA ALA A 12 -26.34 -15.67 -45.06
C ALA A 12 -26.18 -14.14 -45.09
N ALA A 13 -25.21 -13.64 -44.33
CA ALA A 13 -24.58 -12.36 -44.57
C ALA A 13 -23.08 -12.64 -44.76
N SER A 14 -22.63 -12.45 -45.99
CA SER A 14 -21.23 -12.53 -46.40
C SER A 14 -20.41 -11.46 -45.68
N VAL A 15 -19.61 -11.86 -44.69
CA VAL A 15 -18.57 -11.01 -44.11
C VAL A 15 -17.25 -11.37 -44.79
N GLY A 16 -16.77 -10.46 -45.63
CA GLY A 16 -15.43 -10.54 -46.21
C GLY A 16 -14.39 -10.59 -45.10
N ALA A 17 -13.51 -11.58 -45.15
CA ALA A 17 -12.38 -11.71 -44.27
C ALA A 17 -11.36 -10.59 -44.59
N ALA A 18 -11.43 -9.48 -43.86
CA ALA A 18 -10.33 -8.53 -43.78
C ALA A 18 -9.30 -9.11 -42.79
N VAL A 19 -8.31 -9.82 -43.33
CA VAL A 19 -7.10 -10.20 -42.60
C VAL A 19 -6.32 -8.93 -42.36
N PHE A 20 -6.43 -8.34 -41.16
CA PHE A 20 -5.50 -7.32 -40.73
C PHE A 20 -4.17 -8.00 -40.38
N PRO A 21 -3.06 -7.68 -41.06
CA PRO A 21 -1.76 -8.15 -40.61
C PRO A 21 -1.48 -7.47 -39.27
N PHE A 22 -1.39 -8.27 -38.22
CA PHE A 22 -0.81 -7.86 -36.95
C PHE A 22 0.67 -7.57 -37.23
N GLN A 23 0.97 -6.33 -37.64
CA GLN A 23 2.35 -5.84 -37.65
C GLN A 23 2.80 -5.80 -36.20
N ILE A 24 3.57 -6.81 -35.81
CA ILE A 24 4.44 -6.77 -34.66
C ILE A 24 5.50 -5.70 -34.96
N LEU A 25 5.16 -4.45 -34.71
CA LEU A 25 6.14 -3.41 -34.50
C LEU A 25 6.75 -3.68 -33.13
N GLY A 26 7.89 -4.37 -33.14
CA GLY A 26 8.75 -4.48 -31.98
C GLY A 26 9.09 -3.07 -31.51
N GLN A 27 8.46 -2.62 -30.43
CA GLN A 27 8.92 -1.42 -29.73
C GLN A 27 10.19 -1.79 -28.96
N PRO A 28 11.25 -0.98 -29.06
CA PRO A 28 12.45 -1.18 -28.27
C PRO A 28 12.10 -1.06 -26.78
N SER A 29 12.78 -1.86 -25.95
CA SER A 29 12.66 -1.81 -24.49
C SER A 29 12.93 -0.41 -23.96
N ARG A 30 11.87 0.31 -23.56
CA ARG A 30 11.93 1.67 -22.98
C ARG A 30 12.42 1.66 -21.52
N SER A 31 13.60 1.09 -21.26
CA SER A 31 14.29 1.20 -19.97
C SER A 31 15.49 2.15 -20.01
N GLU A 32 15.56 3.05 -20.98
CA GLU A 32 16.49 4.18 -20.93
C GLU A 32 15.97 5.18 -19.88
N SER A 33 16.90 5.71 -19.10
CA SER A 33 16.67 6.61 -17.97
C SER A 33 15.69 7.72 -18.33
N ARG A 34 14.43 7.57 -17.92
CA ARG A 34 13.47 8.66 -18.00
C ARG A 34 13.98 9.79 -17.10
N ASP A 35 14.09 10.97 -17.68
CA ASP A 35 14.42 12.17 -16.94
C ASP A 35 13.39 12.37 -15.82
N LEU A 36 13.88 12.72 -14.64
CA LEU A 36 13.09 12.95 -13.43
C LEU A 36 12.07 14.08 -13.64
N GLU A 37 12.45 15.12 -14.39
CA GLU A 37 11.53 16.20 -14.76
C GLU A 37 10.40 15.69 -15.66
N GLY A 38 10.71 14.79 -16.59
CA GLY A 38 9.71 14.15 -17.45
C GLY A 38 8.77 13.20 -16.70
N LEU A 39 9.23 12.56 -15.62
CA LEU A 39 8.40 11.68 -14.77
C LEU A 39 7.37 12.45 -13.93
N LEU A 40 7.68 13.69 -13.56
CA LEU A 40 6.87 14.48 -12.63
C LEU A 40 6.08 15.61 -13.30
N LYS A 41 6.33 15.90 -14.58
CA LYS A 41 5.82 17.08 -15.31
C LYS A 41 4.30 17.25 -15.23
N ASP A 42 3.56 16.15 -15.30
CA ASP A 42 2.10 16.16 -15.32
C ASP A 42 1.48 15.72 -13.98
N GLU A 43 2.31 15.53 -12.95
CA GLU A 43 1.85 15.11 -11.63
C GLU A 43 1.55 16.31 -10.73
N PRO A 44 0.47 16.25 -9.92
CA PRO A 44 0.21 17.30 -8.96
C PRO A 44 1.36 17.44 -7.96
N PRO A 45 1.61 18.66 -7.45
CA PRO A 45 2.60 18.86 -6.41
C PRO A 45 2.19 18.11 -5.14
N ILE A 46 3.18 17.53 -4.47
CA ILE A 46 2.99 16.85 -3.19
C ILE A 46 3.33 17.79 -2.03
N ILE A 47 2.68 17.58 -0.90
CA ILE A 47 2.96 18.25 0.37
C ILE A 47 3.70 17.26 1.26
N LYS A 48 4.86 17.66 1.75
CA LYS A 48 5.63 16.90 2.73
C LYS A 48 5.35 17.44 4.13
N PRO A 49 5.04 16.59 5.12
CA PRO A 49 4.90 17.07 6.48
C PRO A 49 6.26 17.47 7.08
N PRO A 50 6.28 18.31 8.12
CA PRO A 50 7.50 18.55 8.89
C PRO A 50 8.06 17.25 9.46
N ARG A 51 9.40 17.15 9.56
CA ARG A 51 10.03 16.01 10.23
C ARG A 51 9.69 15.96 11.72
N LEU A 52 9.59 14.75 12.24
CA LEU A 52 9.43 14.49 13.67
C LEU A 52 10.74 14.70 14.43
N LYS A 53 10.63 15.03 15.70
CA LYS A 53 11.74 15.21 16.65
C LYS A 53 11.40 14.56 17.98
N ALA A 54 12.42 14.14 18.73
CA ALA A 54 12.21 13.72 20.10
C ALA A 54 11.49 14.82 20.91
N GLY A 55 10.53 14.43 21.74
CA GLY A 55 9.63 15.32 22.47
C GLY A 55 8.42 15.80 21.67
N ASP A 56 8.34 15.56 20.36
CA ASP A 56 7.14 15.89 19.59
C ASP A 56 5.94 15.09 20.09
N LYS A 57 4.78 15.74 20.10
CA LYS A 57 3.51 15.13 20.48
C LYS A 57 2.87 14.41 19.30
N LEU A 58 2.69 13.09 19.42
CA LEU A 58 2.02 12.23 18.46
C LEU A 58 0.62 11.87 18.95
N ALA A 59 -0.37 12.03 18.07
CA ALA A 59 -1.73 11.61 18.37
C ALA A 59 -1.95 10.15 17.99
N ILE A 60 -2.60 9.39 18.87
CA ILE A 60 -3.07 8.02 18.60
C ILE A 60 -4.56 8.10 18.24
N VAL A 61 -4.92 7.52 17.09
CA VAL A 61 -6.30 7.48 16.57
C VAL A 61 -6.68 6.07 16.11
N ALA A 62 -7.96 5.71 16.18
CA ALA A 62 -8.46 4.41 15.71
C ALA A 62 -9.46 4.63 14.55
N PRO A 63 -8.99 4.87 13.32
CA PRO A 63 -9.88 5.27 12.22
C PRO A 63 -10.61 4.08 11.57
N GLY A 64 -10.23 2.84 11.90
CA GLY A 64 -10.86 1.61 11.42
C GLY A 64 -11.51 0.84 12.58
N SER A 65 -10.87 -0.26 12.97
CA SER A 65 -11.38 -1.13 14.05
C SER A 65 -11.04 -0.64 15.45
N TYR A 66 -11.87 -1.02 16.42
CA TYR A 66 -11.67 -0.71 17.83
C TYR A 66 -10.38 -1.37 18.38
N ILE A 67 -9.85 -0.77 19.45
CA ILE A 67 -8.76 -1.31 20.26
C ILE A 67 -9.23 -1.52 21.69
N SER A 68 -8.57 -2.42 22.42
CA SER A 68 -8.71 -2.51 23.88
C SER A 68 -7.91 -1.39 24.58
N GLU A 69 -8.21 -1.18 25.87
CA GLU A 69 -7.40 -0.29 26.72
C GLU A 69 -5.95 -0.78 26.79
N GLU A 70 -5.72 -2.09 26.86
CA GLU A 70 -4.38 -2.68 26.87
C GLU A 70 -3.61 -2.34 25.58
N GLU A 71 -4.24 -2.51 24.41
CA GLU A 71 -3.67 -2.14 23.11
C GLU A 71 -3.35 -0.64 23.03
N LEU A 72 -4.17 0.21 23.66
CA LEU A 72 -3.90 1.65 23.77
C LEU A 72 -2.68 1.93 24.65
N GLN A 73 -2.58 1.29 25.83
CA GLN A 73 -1.45 1.46 26.73
C GLN A 73 -0.14 0.96 26.10
N ASP A 74 -0.19 -0.13 25.35
CA ASP A 74 0.95 -0.61 24.57
C ASP A 74 1.36 0.40 23.50
N SER A 75 0.39 1.00 22.79
CA SER A 75 0.66 2.05 21.80
C SER A 75 1.34 3.27 22.44
N ILE A 76 0.86 3.70 23.61
CA ILE A 76 1.44 4.81 24.38
C ILE A 76 2.88 4.48 24.78
N LYS A 77 3.09 3.29 25.36
CA LYS A 77 4.40 2.82 25.80
C LYS A 77 5.40 2.77 24.64
N ASN A 78 5.00 2.20 23.51
CA ASN A 78 5.83 2.08 22.33
C ASN A 78 6.31 3.46 21.84
N LEU A 79 5.39 4.41 21.67
CA LEU A 79 5.74 5.75 21.18
C LEU A 79 6.57 6.55 22.20
N ASN A 80 6.28 6.41 23.49
CA ASN A 80 7.08 7.05 24.55
C ASN A 80 8.52 6.49 24.58
N GLN A 81 8.71 5.18 24.33
CA GLN A 81 10.04 4.57 24.24
C GLN A 81 10.85 5.09 23.05
N LEU A 82 10.20 5.54 21.98
CA LEU A 82 10.84 6.24 20.86
C LEU A 82 11.16 7.71 21.16
N GLY A 83 10.82 8.19 22.36
CA GLY A 83 11.07 9.55 22.81
C GLY A 83 10.01 10.56 22.39
N PHE A 84 8.79 10.12 22.03
CA PHE A 84 7.68 11.01 21.73
C PHE A 84 6.75 11.22 22.93
N GLU A 85 6.04 12.35 22.94
CA GLU A 85 4.86 12.50 23.79
C GLU A 85 3.63 11.94 23.06
N THR A 86 2.64 11.47 23.80
CA THR A 86 1.41 10.90 23.22
C THR A 86 0.16 11.67 23.64
N THR A 87 -0.83 11.73 22.73
CA THR A 87 -2.17 12.25 23.02
C THR A 87 -3.23 11.42 22.31
N TYR A 88 -4.42 11.33 22.87
CA TYR A 88 -5.55 10.62 22.29
C TYR A 88 -6.85 11.24 22.81
N SER A 89 -7.96 11.04 22.11
CA SER A 89 -9.28 11.36 22.66
C SER A 89 -9.92 10.09 23.24
N LYS A 90 -10.96 10.24 24.05
CA LYS A 90 -11.76 9.09 24.52
C LYS A 90 -12.42 8.31 23.37
N LYS A 91 -12.52 8.91 22.16
CA LYS A 91 -13.12 8.26 20.99
C LYS A 91 -12.33 7.05 20.52
N VAL A 92 -11.01 7.00 20.80
CA VAL A 92 -10.13 5.89 20.40
C VAL A 92 -10.57 4.53 20.98
N LEU A 93 -11.35 4.53 22.07
CA LEU A 93 -11.86 3.35 22.77
C LEU A 93 -13.36 3.10 22.54
N LEU A 94 -14.02 3.93 21.72
CA LEU A 94 -15.42 3.67 21.38
C LEU A 94 -15.53 2.37 20.59
N GLN A 95 -16.68 1.72 20.70
CA GLN A 95 -16.96 0.50 19.97
C GLN A 95 -18.36 0.53 19.37
N SER A 96 -18.44 0.26 18.06
CA SER A 96 -19.68 0.03 17.34
C SER A 96 -19.49 -1.17 16.41
N GLY A 97 -19.89 -2.36 16.87
CA GLY A 97 -19.55 -3.61 16.19
C GLY A 97 -18.03 -3.80 16.13
N TYR A 98 -17.48 -3.93 14.91
CA TYR A 98 -16.04 -4.03 14.67
C TYR A 98 -15.35 -2.67 14.46
N PHE A 99 -16.06 -1.54 14.52
CA PHE A 99 -15.51 -0.19 14.37
C PHE A 99 -15.16 0.46 15.71
N ALA A 100 -14.19 1.37 15.70
CA ALA A 100 -13.84 2.24 16.84
C ALA A 100 -14.83 3.42 17.01
N GLY A 101 -16.11 3.12 17.20
CA GLY A 101 -17.19 4.11 17.19
C GLY A 101 -17.84 4.28 15.81
N THR A 102 -18.72 5.28 15.68
CA THR A 102 -19.41 5.54 14.41
C THR A 102 -18.47 6.13 13.34
N ASP A 103 -18.90 6.17 12.08
CA ASP A 103 -18.13 6.82 11.01
C ASP A 103 -17.82 8.29 11.34
N LYS A 104 -18.79 8.99 11.95
CA LYS A 104 -18.60 10.37 12.40
C LYS A 104 -17.60 10.47 13.54
N ASP A 105 -17.67 9.60 14.55
CA ASP A 105 -16.72 9.62 15.67
C ASP A 105 -15.27 9.45 15.17
N ARG A 106 -15.06 8.48 14.27
CA ARG A 106 -13.74 8.18 13.70
C ARG A 106 -13.21 9.30 12.80
N ALA A 107 -14.09 9.90 11.98
CA ALA A 107 -13.73 11.05 11.15
C ALA A 107 -13.41 12.29 12.01
N ASP A 108 -14.28 12.62 12.97
CA ASP A 108 -14.10 13.76 13.87
C ASP A 108 -12.81 13.62 14.69
N ASP A 109 -12.52 12.44 15.24
CA ASP A 109 -11.29 12.21 16.01
C ASP A 109 -10.05 12.49 15.15
N LEU A 110 -10.02 11.98 13.91
CA LEU A 110 -8.93 12.24 12.98
C LEU A 110 -8.81 13.74 12.64
N MET A 111 -9.93 14.40 12.34
CA MET A 111 -9.95 15.82 11.96
C MET A 111 -9.56 16.76 13.11
N GLU A 112 -9.92 16.41 14.34
CA GLU A 112 -9.46 17.11 15.56
C GLU A 112 -7.93 17.06 15.66
N LYS A 113 -7.29 15.93 15.35
CA LYS A 113 -5.82 15.81 15.41
C LYS A 113 -5.10 16.53 14.27
N PHE A 114 -5.69 16.58 13.08
CA PHE A 114 -5.16 17.43 12.01
C PHE A 114 -5.24 18.91 12.38
N SER A 115 -6.35 19.35 12.97
CA SER A 115 -6.57 20.76 13.35
C SER A 115 -5.71 21.21 14.54
N ASP A 116 -5.34 20.31 15.45
CA ASP A 116 -4.51 20.62 16.61
C ASP A 116 -3.04 20.89 16.21
N LYS A 117 -2.60 22.15 16.33
CA LYS A 117 -1.22 22.58 16.00
C LYS A 117 -0.16 22.05 16.97
N SER A 118 -0.55 21.58 18.15
CA SER A 118 0.36 20.95 19.11
C SER A 118 0.73 19.52 18.69
N VAL A 119 -0.13 18.84 17.94
CA VAL A 119 0.11 17.50 17.38
C VAL A 119 1.01 17.59 16.15
N LYS A 120 2.14 16.88 16.17
CA LYS A 120 3.15 16.87 15.08
C LYS A 120 3.07 15.65 14.17
N GLY A 121 2.42 14.60 14.63
CA GLY A 121 2.12 13.42 13.81
C GLY A 121 0.94 12.63 14.38
N ILE A 122 0.38 11.77 13.54
CA ILE A 122 -0.76 10.92 13.82
C ILE A 122 -0.34 9.48 13.54
N VAL A 123 -0.43 8.65 14.56
CA VAL A 123 -0.17 7.21 14.48
C VAL A 123 -1.51 6.50 14.60
N CYS A 124 -1.88 5.76 13.56
CA CYS A 124 -3.07 4.91 13.65
C CYS A 124 -2.79 3.79 14.66
N ALA A 125 -3.70 3.53 15.58
CA ALA A 125 -3.50 2.55 16.65
C ALA A 125 -3.42 1.12 16.10
N ARG A 126 -4.29 0.79 15.15
CA ARG A 126 -4.31 -0.49 14.42
C ARG A 126 -4.85 -0.29 13.00
N GLY A 127 -4.77 -1.33 12.18
CA GLY A 127 -5.54 -1.45 10.94
C GLY A 127 -7.00 -1.84 11.19
N GLY A 128 -7.43 -2.97 10.62
CA GLY A 128 -8.77 -3.52 10.85
C GLY A 128 -9.67 -3.35 9.65
N TYR A 129 -10.82 -2.71 9.82
CA TYR A 129 -11.75 -2.43 8.73
C TYR A 129 -12.55 -1.16 9.00
N GLY A 130 -12.76 -0.35 7.96
CA GLY A 130 -13.70 0.78 7.99
C GLY A 130 -13.13 2.13 7.59
N CYS A 131 -11.83 2.24 7.32
CA CYS A 131 -11.21 3.51 6.93
C CYS A 131 -11.79 4.07 5.62
N ALA A 132 -12.15 3.21 4.66
CA ALA A 132 -12.77 3.66 3.41
C ALA A 132 -14.10 4.40 3.63
N ARG A 133 -14.86 4.04 4.67
CA ARG A 133 -16.17 4.66 4.98
C ARG A 133 -16.06 6.11 5.44
N ILE A 134 -14.93 6.50 6.03
CA ILE A 134 -14.74 7.85 6.58
C ILE A 134 -14.14 8.82 5.55
N LEU A 135 -13.62 8.33 4.42
CA LEU A 135 -12.99 9.19 3.41
C LEU A 135 -13.91 10.33 2.92
N PRO A 136 -15.22 10.13 2.67
CA PRO A 136 -16.10 11.24 2.27
C PRO A 136 -16.41 12.24 3.39
N LEU A 137 -16.08 11.91 4.65
CA LEU A 137 -16.36 12.73 5.82
C LEU A 137 -15.17 13.62 6.23
N LEU A 138 -14.01 13.45 5.59
CA LEU A 138 -12.80 14.20 5.94
C LEU A 138 -12.79 15.57 5.25
N ASP A 139 -12.31 16.58 5.97
CA ASP A 139 -12.01 17.89 5.40
C ASP A 139 -10.56 17.93 4.91
N TYR A 140 -10.40 17.73 3.61
CA TYR A 140 -9.08 17.66 2.99
C TYR A 140 -8.36 19.01 2.92
N GLU A 141 -9.07 20.13 3.03
CA GLU A 141 -8.44 21.46 3.08
C GLU A 141 -7.85 21.75 4.46
N VAL A 142 -8.50 21.27 5.52
CA VAL A 142 -7.90 21.26 6.86
C VAL A 142 -6.62 20.41 6.88
N ILE A 143 -6.64 19.23 6.23
CA ILE A 143 -5.46 18.36 6.13
C ILE A 143 -4.35 19.06 5.32
N ARG A 144 -4.68 19.65 4.17
CA ARG A 144 -3.74 20.40 3.31
C ARG A 144 -3.08 21.55 4.07
N SER A 145 -3.86 22.27 4.88
CA SER A 145 -3.41 23.45 5.62
C SER A 145 -2.63 23.12 6.90
N ASN A 146 -2.72 21.88 7.39
CA ASN A 146 -2.06 21.43 8.62
C ASN A 146 -1.28 20.11 8.37
N PRO A 147 -0.31 20.12 7.43
CA PRO A 147 0.40 18.91 7.05
C PRO A 147 1.18 18.35 8.23
N LYS A 148 0.94 17.07 8.53
CA LYS A 148 1.62 16.30 9.57
C LYS A 148 1.76 14.85 9.16
N VAL A 149 2.69 14.14 9.78
CA VAL A 149 2.90 12.71 9.52
C VAL A 149 1.60 11.97 9.84
N LEU A 150 1.10 11.15 8.91
CA LEU A 150 0.08 10.13 9.19
C LEU A 150 0.66 8.78 8.80
N ILE A 151 0.73 7.86 9.76
CA ILE A 151 1.32 6.54 9.58
C ILE A 151 0.38 5.40 9.98
N GLY A 152 0.39 4.34 9.17
CA GLY A 152 -0.23 3.05 9.47
C GLY A 152 -0.20 2.12 8.25
N TYR A 153 -0.69 0.90 8.40
CA TYR A 153 -0.76 -0.09 7.30
C TYR A 153 -2.10 -0.86 7.33
N SER A 154 -2.28 -1.87 6.47
CA SER A 154 -3.52 -2.64 6.37
C SER A 154 -4.68 -1.75 5.89
N ASP A 155 -5.84 -1.76 6.55
CA ASP A 155 -7.00 -0.90 6.28
C ASP A 155 -6.69 0.60 6.24
N ILE A 156 -5.64 1.04 6.96
CA ILE A 156 -5.16 2.43 6.89
C ILE A 156 -4.75 2.84 5.48
N THR A 157 -4.45 1.88 4.59
CA THR A 157 -4.21 2.11 3.16
C THR A 157 -5.31 3.00 2.55
N ALA A 158 -6.57 2.87 2.96
CA ALA A 158 -7.64 3.74 2.46
C ALA A 158 -7.39 5.22 2.77
N LEU A 159 -6.92 5.53 3.99
CA LEU A 159 -6.54 6.89 4.36
C LEU A 159 -5.30 7.35 3.60
N LEU A 160 -4.29 6.49 3.41
CA LEU A 160 -3.09 6.83 2.65
C LEU A 160 -3.45 7.31 1.23
N TYR A 161 -4.35 6.56 0.56
CA TYR A 161 -4.86 6.90 -0.75
C TYR A 161 -5.68 8.19 -0.74
N GLY A 162 -6.71 8.27 0.12
CA GLY A 162 -7.64 9.40 0.12
C GLY A 162 -6.96 10.71 0.47
N ILE A 163 -6.11 10.72 1.51
CA ILE A 163 -5.37 11.91 1.93
C ILE A 163 -4.43 12.37 0.81
N TYR A 164 -3.63 11.47 0.24
CA TYR A 164 -2.75 11.81 -0.86
C TYR A 164 -3.54 12.35 -2.06
N LYS A 165 -4.58 11.64 -2.50
CA LYS A 165 -5.36 11.98 -3.68
C LYS A 165 -6.06 13.34 -3.56
N LYS A 166 -6.59 13.67 -2.38
CA LYS A 166 -7.45 14.84 -2.19
C LYS A 166 -6.70 16.08 -1.67
N SER A 167 -5.65 15.90 -0.87
CA SER A 167 -4.89 17.01 -0.28
C SER A 167 -3.48 17.19 -0.86
N GLY A 168 -2.93 16.17 -1.54
CA GLY A 168 -1.53 16.14 -1.98
C GLY A 168 -0.54 15.83 -0.86
N LEU A 169 -0.98 15.71 0.40
CA LEU A 169 -0.12 15.33 1.53
C LEU A 169 0.36 13.89 1.36
N ILE A 170 1.69 13.69 1.39
CA ILE A 170 2.23 12.33 1.47
C ILE A 170 1.94 11.73 2.85
N THR A 171 1.70 10.42 2.85
CA THR A 171 1.42 9.63 4.06
C THR A 171 2.39 8.46 4.14
N PHE A 172 2.34 7.67 5.21
CA PHE A 172 3.36 6.65 5.46
C PHE A 172 2.73 5.29 5.71
N HIS A 173 3.08 4.31 4.86
CA HIS A 173 2.84 2.90 5.16
C HIS A 173 3.93 2.42 6.12
N GLY A 174 3.56 2.06 7.35
CA GLY A 174 4.54 1.67 8.37
C GLY A 174 3.87 1.29 9.69
N PRO A 175 4.65 1.13 10.78
CA PRO A 175 4.14 0.66 12.07
C PRO A 175 2.92 1.44 12.59
N VAL A 176 1.89 0.70 13.02
CA VAL A 176 0.76 1.22 13.82
C VAL A 176 1.09 1.18 15.31
N GLY A 177 0.31 1.84 16.16
CA GLY A 177 0.53 1.90 17.62
C GLY A 177 0.75 0.52 18.27
N THR A 178 -0.06 -0.47 17.89
CA THR A 178 0.02 -1.86 18.40
C THR A 178 1.09 -2.72 17.71
N SER A 179 1.92 -2.15 16.83
CA SER A 179 2.99 -2.91 16.18
C SER A 179 4.14 -3.20 17.14
N THR A 180 4.95 -4.19 16.77
CA THR A 180 6.28 -4.36 17.34
C THR A 180 7.21 -3.28 16.81
N PHE A 181 7.87 -2.55 17.72
CA PHE A 181 8.91 -1.57 17.41
C PHE A 181 10.29 -2.14 17.73
N ASN A 182 10.71 -3.14 16.95
CA ASN A 182 12.07 -3.69 17.05
C ASN A 182 13.10 -2.77 16.40
N ASP A 183 14.39 -3.03 16.65
CA ASP A 183 15.49 -2.19 16.17
C ASP A 183 15.44 -1.95 14.65
N TYR A 184 15.10 -2.98 13.87
CA TYR A 184 14.98 -2.86 12.42
C TYR A 184 13.89 -1.86 12.02
N SER A 185 12.68 -2.02 12.57
CA SER A 185 11.54 -1.15 12.25
C SER A 185 11.75 0.27 12.78
N VAL A 186 12.34 0.42 13.97
CA VAL A 186 12.68 1.71 14.57
C VAL A 186 13.73 2.44 13.74
N ASN A 187 14.77 1.74 13.28
CA ASN A 187 15.79 2.34 12.41
C ASN A 187 15.17 2.85 11.09
N ASN A 188 14.27 2.08 10.49
CA ASN A 188 13.56 2.50 9.27
C ASN A 188 12.60 3.67 9.52
N PHE A 189 11.86 3.65 10.65
CA PHE A 189 11.02 4.77 11.08
C PHE A 189 11.85 6.05 11.25
N ASN A 190 12.95 5.98 12.00
CA ASN A 190 13.83 7.11 12.27
C ASN A 190 14.46 7.66 10.99
N LYS A 191 14.92 6.78 10.09
CA LYS A 191 15.52 7.13 8.80
C LYS A 191 14.57 7.93 7.90
N VAL A 192 13.27 7.68 7.98
CA VAL A 192 12.26 8.34 7.14
C VAL A 192 11.70 9.59 7.80
N LEU A 193 11.41 9.53 9.11
CA LEU A 193 10.57 10.52 9.78
C LEU A 193 11.34 11.48 10.69
N ILE A 194 12.52 11.10 11.19
CA ILE A 194 13.30 11.90 12.15
C ILE A 194 14.58 12.45 11.50
N ASN A 195 15.34 11.56 10.86
CA ASN A 195 16.65 11.81 10.28
C ASN A 195 16.64 11.57 8.76
N PRO A 196 15.83 12.32 7.98
CA PRO A 196 15.69 12.10 6.54
C PRO A 196 16.95 12.51 5.78
N GLU A 197 17.48 11.58 4.99
CA GLU A 197 18.55 11.84 4.02
C GLU A 197 17.97 12.17 2.64
N ARG A 198 18.77 12.83 1.79
CA ARG A 198 18.36 13.10 0.39
C ARG A 198 18.17 11.80 -0.39
N THR A 199 18.95 10.77 -0.08
CA THR A 199 18.85 9.47 -0.72
C THR A 199 19.00 8.40 0.35
N SER A 200 18.04 7.48 0.43
CA SER A 200 17.97 6.49 1.50
C SER A 200 17.76 5.10 0.91
N LEU A 201 18.77 4.23 1.00
CA LEU A 201 18.68 2.82 0.62
C LEU A 201 18.01 1.98 1.71
N PHE A 202 17.12 1.07 1.32
CA PHE A 202 16.39 0.17 2.21
C PHE A 202 16.75 -1.29 1.88
N PRO A 203 17.72 -1.89 2.60
CA PRO A 203 18.02 -3.31 2.50
C PRO A 203 16.97 -4.12 3.26
N ASN A 204 16.61 -5.30 2.74
CA ASN A 204 15.74 -6.23 3.46
C ASN A 204 16.37 -6.70 4.77
N SER A 205 15.52 -7.01 5.74
CA SER A 205 15.93 -7.62 6.99
C SER A 205 16.53 -9.00 6.77
N THR A 206 17.54 -9.31 7.57
CA THR A 206 18.21 -10.60 7.61
C THR A 206 17.97 -11.35 8.93
N SER A 207 17.04 -10.88 9.77
CA SER A 207 16.76 -11.47 11.09
C SER A 207 16.20 -12.89 11.03
N GLY A 208 15.46 -13.20 9.96
CA GLY A 208 14.71 -14.45 9.84
C GLY A 208 13.48 -14.55 10.76
N GLU A 209 13.08 -13.47 11.42
CA GLU A 209 11.93 -13.49 12.35
C GLU A 209 10.57 -13.55 11.66
N ASP A 210 10.54 -13.24 10.36
CA ASP A 210 9.31 -13.19 9.57
C ASP A 210 9.10 -14.45 8.74
N GLU A 211 7.86 -14.96 8.77
CA GLU A 211 7.44 -16.12 7.98
C GLU A 211 7.40 -15.76 6.48
N ASN A 212 8.55 -15.92 5.81
CA ASN A 212 8.69 -15.74 4.36
C ASN A 212 9.25 -17.01 3.71
N ILE A 213 8.36 -17.97 3.44
CA ILE A 213 8.73 -19.29 2.89
C ILE A 213 9.38 -19.24 1.50
N TYR A 214 9.27 -18.11 0.79
CA TYR A 214 9.87 -17.92 -0.53
C TYR A 214 11.12 -17.04 -0.51
N GLY A 215 11.48 -16.49 0.67
CA GLY A 215 12.52 -15.47 0.77
C GLY A 215 12.25 -14.25 -0.11
N VAL A 216 13.27 -13.41 -0.29
CA VAL A 216 13.21 -12.30 -1.23
C VAL A 216 13.44 -12.85 -2.64
N THR A 217 12.43 -12.74 -3.51
CA THR A 217 12.43 -13.38 -4.84
C THR A 217 12.25 -12.34 -5.94
N THR A 218 13.19 -12.29 -6.88
CA THR A 218 13.03 -11.50 -8.11
C THR A 218 12.18 -12.28 -9.10
N ILE A 219 11.02 -11.74 -9.49
CA ILE A 219 10.17 -12.32 -10.53
C ILE A 219 10.63 -11.83 -11.91
N THR A 220 10.80 -10.52 -12.04
CA THR A 220 11.29 -9.88 -13.28
C THR A 220 12.40 -8.90 -12.92
N LYS A 221 13.59 -9.10 -13.48
CA LYS A 221 14.75 -8.23 -13.25
C LYS A 221 14.52 -6.85 -13.89
N GLY A 222 15.23 -5.85 -13.37
CA GLY A 222 15.26 -4.52 -13.95
C GLY A 222 15.28 -3.43 -12.88
N LYS A 223 15.26 -2.19 -13.35
CA LYS A 223 15.17 -0.99 -12.51
C LYS A 223 13.99 -0.14 -12.92
N GLY A 224 13.30 0.41 -11.94
CA GLY A 224 12.15 1.29 -12.11
C GLY A 224 12.32 2.54 -11.26
N LYS A 225 12.00 3.70 -11.82
CA LYS A 225 11.94 4.96 -11.07
C LYS A 225 10.56 5.55 -11.19
N GLY A 226 10.01 6.00 -10.06
CA GLY A 226 8.67 6.54 -10.00
C GLY A 226 8.26 6.88 -8.57
N ARG A 227 7.15 7.59 -8.41
CA ARG A 227 6.55 7.77 -7.08
C ARG A 227 5.98 6.45 -6.57
N LEU A 228 5.97 6.30 -5.26
CA LEU A 228 5.43 5.12 -4.59
C LEU A 228 3.93 5.23 -4.40
N VAL A 229 3.17 4.24 -4.83
CA VAL A 229 1.74 4.14 -4.51
C VAL A 229 1.41 2.69 -4.17
N GLY A 230 0.61 2.46 -3.15
CA GLY A 230 0.48 1.10 -2.65
C GLY A 230 -0.03 0.94 -1.23
N GLY A 231 0.02 -0.29 -0.74
CA GLY A 231 -0.40 -0.69 0.59
C GLY A 231 -0.98 -2.10 0.58
N ASN A 232 -2.06 -2.29 1.33
CA ASN A 232 -2.78 -3.55 1.37
C ASN A 232 -3.55 -3.80 0.07
N LEU A 233 -3.35 -4.96 -0.57
CA LEU A 233 -3.91 -5.27 -1.89
C LEU A 233 -5.44 -5.27 -1.90
N SER A 234 -6.10 -5.89 -0.91
CA SER A 234 -7.56 -5.89 -0.79
C SER A 234 -8.14 -4.49 -0.70
N ILE A 235 -7.49 -3.62 0.09
CA ILE A 235 -7.93 -2.23 0.23
C ILE A 235 -7.72 -1.46 -1.07
N MET A 236 -6.57 -1.62 -1.73
CA MET A 236 -6.31 -0.99 -3.02
C MET A 236 -7.37 -1.34 -4.06
N VAL A 237 -7.70 -2.62 -4.17
CA VAL A 237 -8.73 -3.11 -5.09
C VAL A 237 -10.11 -2.54 -4.76
N SER A 238 -10.43 -2.36 -3.47
CA SER A 238 -11.71 -1.80 -3.04
C SER A 238 -11.91 -0.33 -3.44
N LEU A 239 -10.82 0.41 -3.69
CA LEU A 239 -10.87 1.82 -4.07
C LEU A 239 -11.00 2.04 -5.58
N ILE A 240 -10.78 1.01 -6.40
CA ILE A 240 -10.82 1.14 -7.87
C ILE A 240 -12.18 1.69 -8.31
N GLY A 241 -12.16 2.77 -9.08
CA GLY A 241 -13.37 3.43 -9.59
C GLY A 241 -14.05 4.39 -8.61
N THR A 242 -13.51 4.55 -7.39
CA THR A 242 -13.93 5.60 -6.47
C THR A 242 -13.15 6.90 -6.71
N GLU A 243 -13.61 8.01 -6.15
CA GLU A 243 -12.91 9.30 -6.22
C GLU A 243 -11.58 9.37 -5.43
N PHE A 244 -11.29 8.32 -4.65
CA PHE A 244 -10.07 8.16 -3.83
C PHE A 244 -9.02 7.26 -4.51
N ASP A 245 -9.36 6.69 -5.66
CA ASP A 245 -8.41 5.96 -6.50
C ASP A 245 -7.29 6.89 -7.03
N VAL A 246 -6.13 6.31 -7.29
CA VAL A 246 -4.95 7.03 -7.80
C VAL A 246 -4.54 6.51 -9.17
N ASP A 247 -3.73 7.32 -9.85
CA ASP A 247 -3.02 6.89 -11.06
C ASP A 247 -1.74 6.13 -10.67
N TYR A 248 -1.53 5.01 -11.35
CA TYR A 248 -0.39 4.10 -11.14
C TYR A 248 0.62 4.18 -12.30
N SER A 249 0.32 4.94 -13.35
CA SER A 249 1.21 5.16 -14.48
C SER A 249 2.53 5.76 -14.03
N ASN A 250 3.65 5.19 -14.46
CA ASN A 250 5.01 5.62 -14.10
C ASN A 250 5.30 5.55 -12.58
N LYS A 251 4.50 4.80 -11.80
CA LYS A 251 4.69 4.65 -10.35
C LYS A 251 5.34 3.31 -10.01
N ILE A 252 6.02 3.26 -8.88
CA ILE A 252 6.40 2.00 -8.23
C ILE A 252 5.23 1.58 -7.36
N ILE A 253 4.61 0.46 -7.71
CA ILE A 253 3.45 -0.08 -7.00
C ILE A 253 3.97 -0.97 -5.88
N PHE A 254 3.65 -0.63 -4.62
CA PHE A 254 4.00 -1.49 -3.50
C PHE A 254 2.77 -2.21 -2.93
N ILE A 255 2.82 -3.53 -2.79
CA ILE A 255 1.67 -4.31 -2.34
C ILE A 255 2.03 -5.32 -1.26
N GLU A 256 1.13 -5.53 -0.32
CA GLU A 256 1.20 -6.55 0.71
C GLU A 256 -0.21 -7.09 0.99
N GLU A 257 -0.31 -8.28 1.61
CA GLU A 257 -1.59 -8.86 1.99
C GLU A 257 -1.47 -9.77 3.22
N ILE A 258 -2.59 -10.03 3.88
CA ILE A 258 -2.68 -11.00 4.97
C ILE A 258 -3.92 -11.89 4.87
N GLY A 259 -3.73 -13.20 5.06
CA GLY A 259 -4.83 -14.14 5.30
C GLY A 259 -5.69 -14.51 4.09
N GLU A 260 -5.38 -13.96 2.90
CA GLU A 260 -6.09 -14.23 1.66
C GLU A 260 -5.45 -15.39 0.90
N GLU A 261 -6.23 -16.43 0.62
CA GLU A 261 -5.74 -17.59 -0.12
C GLU A 261 -5.36 -17.26 -1.57
N PRO A 262 -4.52 -18.08 -2.24
CA PRO A 262 -3.99 -17.76 -3.56
C PRO A 262 -5.04 -17.40 -4.62
N TYR A 263 -6.19 -18.06 -4.64
CA TYR A 263 -7.26 -17.73 -5.62
C TYR A 263 -7.89 -16.34 -5.39
N ARG A 264 -7.86 -15.83 -4.16
CA ARG A 264 -8.35 -14.47 -3.85
C ARG A 264 -7.32 -13.43 -4.23
N VAL A 265 -6.04 -13.73 -4.00
CA VAL A 265 -4.92 -12.92 -4.51
C VAL A 265 -4.96 -12.86 -6.04
N ASP A 266 -5.18 -14.00 -6.71
CA ASP A 266 -5.36 -14.07 -8.16
C ASP A 266 -6.47 -13.13 -8.62
N ARG A 267 -7.67 -13.25 -8.04
CA ARG A 267 -8.82 -12.40 -8.37
C ARG A 267 -8.50 -10.92 -8.24
N MET A 268 -7.81 -10.53 -7.16
CA MET A 268 -7.41 -9.14 -6.92
C MET A 268 -6.40 -8.63 -7.94
N LEU A 269 -5.35 -9.41 -8.23
CA LEU A 269 -4.37 -9.07 -9.26
C LEU A 269 -4.99 -9.02 -10.65
N THR A 270 -5.90 -9.94 -10.95
CA THR A 270 -6.69 -9.96 -12.19
C THR A 270 -7.53 -8.68 -12.32
N GLN A 271 -8.18 -8.21 -11.24
CA GLN A 271 -8.90 -6.94 -11.26
C GLN A 271 -7.97 -5.75 -11.48
N MET A 272 -6.81 -5.71 -10.83
CA MET A 272 -5.79 -4.66 -11.05
C MET A 272 -5.31 -4.63 -12.51
N ILE A 273 -5.09 -5.80 -13.13
CA ILE A 273 -4.72 -5.92 -14.54
C ILE A 273 -5.84 -5.40 -15.44
N GLN A 274 -7.08 -5.87 -15.25
CA GLN A 274 -8.22 -5.49 -16.09
C GLN A 274 -8.59 -4.01 -15.95
N ALA A 275 -8.34 -3.41 -14.78
CA ALA A 275 -8.51 -1.98 -14.54
C ALA A 275 -7.33 -1.13 -15.07
N GLY A 276 -6.37 -1.75 -15.78
CA GLY A 276 -5.20 -1.06 -16.36
C GLY A 276 -4.19 -0.55 -15.33
N LYS A 277 -4.27 -0.98 -14.06
CA LYS A 277 -3.46 -0.40 -12.97
C LYS A 277 -1.97 -0.73 -13.07
N PHE A 278 -1.61 -1.78 -13.80
CA PHE A 278 -0.21 -2.10 -14.08
C PHE A 278 0.29 -1.52 -15.41
N GLU A 279 -0.58 -0.92 -16.22
CA GLU A 279 -0.17 -0.33 -17.50
C GLU A 279 0.79 0.83 -17.26
N ASN A 280 1.94 0.81 -17.92
CA ASN A 280 3.00 1.81 -17.77
C ASN A 280 3.54 2.00 -16.35
N ALA A 281 3.28 1.08 -15.41
CA ALA A 281 3.89 1.13 -14.09
C ALA A 281 5.42 1.05 -14.18
N ALA A 282 6.14 1.72 -13.28
CA ALA A 282 7.60 1.71 -13.26
C ALA A 282 8.17 0.43 -12.64
N GLY A 283 7.38 -0.28 -11.83
CA GLY A 283 7.75 -1.56 -11.21
C GLY A 283 6.75 -1.96 -10.12
N VAL A 284 6.85 -3.22 -9.69
CA VAL A 284 6.05 -3.76 -8.59
C VAL A 284 6.97 -4.29 -7.50
N MET A 285 6.81 -3.75 -6.30
CA MET A 285 7.51 -4.16 -5.09
C MET A 285 6.52 -4.84 -4.15
N MET A 286 6.68 -6.13 -3.88
CA MET A 286 5.78 -6.84 -2.98
C MET A 286 6.43 -7.08 -1.64
N GLY A 287 5.69 -6.79 -0.58
CA GLY A 287 6.03 -7.17 0.78
C GLY A 287 5.81 -8.66 0.98
N ILE A 288 5.79 -9.07 2.25
CA ILE A 288 5.49 -10.45 2.60
C ILE A 288 3.97 -10.60 2.71
N PHE A 289 3.42 -11.55 1.94
CA PHE A 289 2.00 -11.89 1.94
C PHE A 289 1.76 -12.93 3.05
N ARG A 290 1.47 -12.45 4.25
CA ARG A 290 1.44 -13.31 5.45
C ARG A 290 0.20 -14.19 5.46
N LYS A 291 0.35 -15.49 5.74
CA LYS A 291 -0.78 -16.45 5.79
C LYS A 291 -1.63 -16.46 4.51
N CYS A 292 -1.02 -16.22 3.37
CA CYS A 292 -1.69 -16.20 2.06
C CYS A 292 -1.45 -17.49 1.25
N GLU A 293 -0.95 -18.54 1.89
CA GLU A 293 -0.84 -19.88 1.31
C GLU A 293 -2.15 -20.66 1.40
N VAL A 294 -2.24 -21.72 0.59
CA VAL A 294 -3.38 -22.64 0.59
C VAL A 294 -3.60 -23.24 1.98
N LYS A 295 -4.81 -23.10 2.52
CA LYS A 295 -5.23 -23.82 3.72
C LYS A 295 -5.62 -25.24 3.30
N LYS A 296 -4.89 -26.24 3.79
CA LYS A 296 -5.14 -27.64 3.47
C LYS A 296 -6.30 -28.15 4.33
N GLU A 297 -7.53 -27.94 3.86
CA GLU A 297 -8.75 -28.32 4.58
C GLU A 297 -9.50 -29.50 3.92
N SER A 298 -9.22 -29.83 2.65
CA SER A 298 -9.82 -30.97 1.94
C SER A 298 -9.00 -31.43 0.70
N ASP A 299 -9.33 -32.61 0.16
CA ASP A 299 -8.75 -33.14 -1.09
C ASP A 299 -9.00 -32.22 -2.31
N LEU A 300 -10.07 -31.42 -2.30
CA LEU A 300 -10.35 -30.43 -3.34
C LEU A 300 -9.39 -29.23 -3.27
N THR A 301 -9.04 -28.79 -2.05
CA THR A 301 -8.02 -27.74 -1.83
C THR A 301 -6.59 -28.22 -2.10
N ALA A 302 -6.36 -29.54 -2.20
CA ALA A 302 -5.05 -30.11 -2.50
C ALA A 302 -4.58 -29.85 -3.95
N LYS A 303 -5.50 -29.46 -4.86
CA LYS A 303 -5.20 -29.10 -6.26
C LYS A 303 -5.23 -27.58 -6.51
N SER A 304 -4.77 -26.79 -5.55
CA SER A 304 -4.66 -25.33 -5.69
C SER A 304 -3.24 -24.91 -6.13
N PHE A 305 -3.14 -23.76 -6.79
CA PHE A 305 -1.87 -23.06 -6.95
C PHE A 305 -1.36 -22.56 -5.59
N THR A 306 -0.04 -22.53 -5.45
CA THR A 306 0.67 -21.79 -4.41
C THR A 306 0.57 -20.29 -4.64
N LEU A 307 0.84 -19.47 -3.62
CA LEU A 307 0.90 -18.02 -3.81
C LEU A 307 1.92 -17.64 -4.87
N MET A 308 3.13 -18.22 -4.81
CA MET A 308 4.22 -17.85 -5.72
C MET A 308 3.90 -18.18 -7.18
N GLU A 309 3.15 -19.27 -7.45
CA GLU A 309 2.67 -19.58 -8.80
C GLU A 309 1.71 -18.49 -9.30
N VAL A 310 0.74 -18.07 -8.49
CA VAL A 310 -0.18 -16.97 -8.81
C VAL A 310 0.57 -15.67 -9.07
N LEU A 311 1.51 -15.28 -8.19
CA LEU A 311 2.27 -14.04 -8.34
C LEU A 311 3.10 -14.03 -9.64
N LYS A 312 3.77 -15.14 -9.95
CA LYS A 312 4.56 -15.27 -11.19
C LYS A 312 3.69 -15.23 -12.44
N ASP A 313 2.54 -15.91 -12.41
CA ASP A 313 1.62 -15.97 -13.53
C ASP A 313 0.98 -14.59 -13.81
N ARG A 314 0.48 -13.91 -12.79
CA ARG A 314 -0.18 -12.60 -12.94
C ARG A 314 0.80 -11.45 -13.21
N LEU A 315 2.00 -11.46 -12.64
CA LEU A 315 2.93 -10.31 -12.69
C LEU A 315 4.16 -10.52 -13.58
N GLY A 316 4.55 -11.77 -13.87
CA GLY A 316 5.81 -12.06 -14.58
C GLY A 316 5.82 -11.58 -16.04
N SER A 317 4.65 -11.46 -16.66
CA SER A 317 4.50 -11.04 -18.06
C SER A 317 4.44 -9.52 -18.25
N LEU A 318 4.42 -8.73 -17.18
CA LEU A 318 4.27 -7.26 -17.23
C LEU A 318 5.48 -6.52 -17.84
N LYS A 319 6.61 -7.19 -18.06
CA LYS A 319 7.86 -6.61 -18.62
C LYS A 319 8.39 -5.37 -17.86
N ILE A 320 8.05 -5.27 -16.58
CA ILE A 320 8.54 -4.26 -15.64
C ILE A 320 9.29 -4.97 -14.50
N PRO A 321 10.13 -4.27 -13.71
CA PRO A 321 10.80 -4.86 -12.55
C PRO A 321 9.77 -5.33 -11.52
N VAL A 322 9.90 -6.58 -11.07
CA VAL A 322 9.00 -7.19 -10.07
C VAL A 322 9.82 -7.96 -9.05
N VAL A 323 9.66 -7.61 -7.76
CA VAL A 323 10.29 -8.29 -6.62
C VAL A 323 9.25 -8.65 -5.57
N TYR A 324 9.42 -9.81 -4.94
CA TYR A 324 8.62 -10.32 -3.84
C TYR A 324 9.42 -10.41 -2.53
N GLY A 325 8.71 -10.35 -1.40
CA GLY A 325 9.24 -10.73 -0.09
C GLY A 325 10.05 -9.64 0.60
N MET A 326 9.85 -8.39 0.19
CA MET A 326 10.51 -7.24 0.81
C MET A 326 10.00 -7.04 2.25
N SER A 327 10.81 -6.45 3.14
CA SER A 327 10.53 -6.29 4.58
C SER A 327 9.44 -5.25 4.88
N PHE A 328 8.22 -5.49 4.42
CA PHE A 328 7.01 -4.76 4.79
C PHE A 328 5.77 -5.66 4.63
N GLY A 329 4.62 -5.19 5.14
CA GLY A 329 3.38 -5.95 5.25
C GLY A 329 3.03 -6.31 6.69
N HIS A 330 2.21 -7.34 6.93
CA HIS A 330 1.80 -7.78 8.27
C HIS A 330 2.86 -8.61 9.02
N VAL A 331 4.11 -8.14 9.01
CA VAL A 331 5.31 -8.81 9.55
C VAL A 331 5.82 -8.18 10.86
N LYS A 332 7.03 -8.49 11.33
CA LYS A 332 7.69 -7.77 12.43
C LYS A 332 8.67 -6.73 11.90
N ASP A 333 9.52 -7.11 10.93
CA ASP A 333 10.51 -6.22 10.37
C ASP A 333 9.90 -5.38 9.23
N LYS A 334 9.74 -4.08 9.47
CA LYS A 334 9.04 -3.18 8.56
C LYS A 334 9.88 -2.01 8.10
N PHE A 335 9.85 -1.79 6.79
CA PHE A 335 10.09 -0.49 6.21
C PHE A 335 9.00 0.51 6.62
N THR A 336 9.39 1.78 6.66
CA THR A 336 8.46 2.90 6.61
C THR A 336 8.49 3.43 5.17
N ILE A 337 7.39 3.31 4.44
CA ILE A 337 7.30 3.60 3.00
C ILE A 337 6.45 4.87 2.81
N PRO A 338 7.03 5.98 2.33
CA PRO A 338 6.28 7.21 2.06
C PRO A 338 5.45 7.08 0.77
N PHE A 339 4.12 7.11 0.90
CA PHE A 339 3.16 7.12 -0.20
C PHE A 339 3.23 8.46 -0.94
N GLY A 340 3.51 8.42 -2.24
CA GLY A 340 3.60 9.58 -3.10
C GLY A 340 5.02 10.16 -3.23
N LEU A 341 6.03 9.56 -2.61
CA LEU A 341 7.41 10.02 -2.74
C LEU A 341 8.16 9.31 -3.86
N LEU A 342 9.09 10.01 -4.50
CA LEU A 342 9.91 9.49 -5.57
C LEU A 342 10.96 8.47 -5.07
N ALA A 343 11.10 7.37 -5.81
CA ALA A 343 12.04 6.31 -5.49
C ALA A 343 12.57 5.55 -6.71
N GLU A 344 13.59 4.71 -6.46
CA GLU A 344 14.10 3.69 -7.38
C GLU A 344 13.89 2.29 -6.77
N LEU A 345 13.33 1.37 -7.56
CA LEU A 345 13.33 -0.06 -7.31
C LEU A 345 14.41 -0.72 -8.18
N ASP A 346 15.29 -1.50 -7.56
CA ASP A 346 16.22 -2.41 -8.25
C ASP A 346 15.81 -3.85 -7.91
N ALA A 347 15.03 -4.47 -8.78
CA ALA A 347 14.54 -5.84 -8.57
C ALA A 347 15.67 -6.87 -8.69
N GLY A 348 16.76 -6.54 -9.38
CA GLY A 348 17.94 -7.42 -9.51
C GLY A 348 18.78 -7.46 -8.23
N LYS A 349 18.91 -6.32 -7.56
CA LYS A 349 19.56 -6.23 -6.22
C LYS A 349 18.61 -6.45 -5.06
N GLN A 350 17.31 -6.50 -5.33
CA GLN A 350 16.26 -6.64 -4.33
C GLN A 350 16.29 -5.51 -3.30
N THR A 351 16.53 -4.29 -3.78
CA THR A 351 16.60 -3.09 -2.95
C THR A 351 15.69 -2.00 -3.48
N PHE A 352 15.28 -1.14 -2.57
CA PHE A 352 14.52 0.05 -2.89
C PHE A 352 15.19 1.28 -2.25
N THR A 353 15.17 2.41 -2.95
CA THR A 353 15.88 3.64 -2.56
C THR A 353 14.96 4.84 -2.69
N LEU A 354 14.77 5.60 -1.61
CA LEU A 354 14.15 6.92 -1.69
C LEU A 354 15.12 7.90 -2.35
N LEU A 355 14.64 8.68 -3.32
CA LEU A 355 15.47 9.62 -4.09
C LEU A 355 15.37 11.07 -3.58
N GLU A 356 14.57 11.29 -2.53
CA GLU A 356 14.39 12.57 -1.87
C GLU A 356 13.97 12.37 -0.40
N LYS A 357 14.05 13.45 0.38
CA LYS A 357 13.56 13.46 1.77
C LYS A 357 12.03 13.32 1.78
N ALA A 358 11.50 12.48 2.67
CA ALA A 358 10.06 12.32 2.84
C ALA A 358 9.41 13.42 3.67
N VAL A 359 10.19 14.10 4.52
CA VAL A 359 9.72 15.13 5.43
C VAL A 359 10.63 16.36 5.36
N ASN A 360 10.09 17.53 5.72
CA ASN A 360 10.77 18.83 5.65
C ASN A 360 11.67 19.14 6.85
#